data_AF-A0A1R3UFS0-F1
#
_entry.id   AF-A0A1R3UFS0-F1
#
_cell.length_a   1.000
_cell.length_b   1.000
_cell.length_c   1.000
_cell.angle_alpha   90.00
_cell.angle_beta   90.00
_cell.angle_gamma   90.00
#
_symmetry.space_group_name_H-M   'P 1'
#
loop_
_entity.id
_entity.type
_entity.pdbx_description
1 polymer ?
#
loop_
_entity_poly.entity_id
_entity_poly.type
_entity_poly.pdbx_seq_one_letter_code
_entity_poly.pdbx_strand_id
1 'polypeptide(L)'
;MSTPRPLSDALIRFQIRAQNDPRRYGRRAGLWGGLTFLLAMGAGFLVGVGDPDRLPLILVVALFAALAVGLVVTIAVTAAASVRHGRVLPPDTDPADVRAARSVRRSGELSGRPTVDRIARIQADRTLENAVSSGLLAGLFLFAGGINVANAILQSLSGGLWWAPVVMLVGGLFMMVGATFVGPVHKRGLRRARAFVDAYDSGPG
;
A
#
# COMPACT_ATOMS: atom_id res chain seq x y z
N MET A 1 24.65 -11.52 -16.02
CA MET A 1 24.32 -10.09 -16.23
C MET A 1 22.81 -9.91 -16.22
N SER A 2 22.24 -9.20 -15.25
CA SER A 2 20.80 -8.94 -15.24
C SER A 2 20.47 -7.78 -16.17
N THR A 3 19.64 -8.00 -17.18
CA THR A 3 19.14 -6.96 -18.10
C THR A 3 18.48 -5.81 -17.32
N PRO A 4 18.81 -4.54 -17.63
CA PRO A 4 18.19 -3.39 -16.99
C PRO A 4 16.68 -3.38 -17.24
N ARG A 5 15.89 -3.07 -16.20
CA ARG A 5 14.43 -2.97 -16.28
C ARG A 5 14.02 -1.56 -15.86
N PRO A 6 13.89 -0.63 -16.81
CA PRO A 6 13.85 0.81 -16.52
C PRO A 6 12.71 1.19 -15.57
N LEU A 7 11.53 0.59 -15.74
CA LEU A 7 10.37 0.84 -14.86
C LEU A 7 10.58 0.32 -13.44
N SER A 8 11.13 -0.88 -13.25
CA SER A 8 11.36 -1.42 -11.90
C SER A 8 12.46 -0.64 -11.19
N ASP A 9 13.49 -0.22 -11.92
CA ASP A 9 14.61 0.52 -11.35
C ASP A 9 14.20 1.94 -10.95
N ALA A 10 13.31 2.58 -11.73
CA ALA A 10 12.70 3.86 -11.34
C ALA A 10 11.86 3.73 -10.06
N LEU A 11 11.04 2.67 -9.94
CA LEU A 11 10.25 2.41 -8.74
C LEU A 11 11.13 2.13 -7.50
N ILE A 12 12.24 1.40 -7.67
CA ILE A 12 13.18 1.13 -6.58
C ILE A 12 13.87 2.41 -6.12
N ARG A 13 14.37 3.24 -7.05
CA ARG A 13 14.98 4.54 -6.71
C ARG A 13 13.97 5.46 -6.04
N PHE A 14 12.73 5.47 -6.52
CA PHE A 14 11.64 6.19 -5.90
C PHE A 14 11.39 5.71 -4.47
N GLN A 15 11.36 4.40 -4.24
CA GLN A 15 11.20 3.81 -2.91
C GLN A 15 12.37 4.17 -1.97
N ILE A 16 13.61 4.13 -2.45
CA ILE A 16 14.79 4.53 -1.67
C ILE A 16 14.67 6.01 -1.28
N ARG A 17 14.30 6.88 -2.24
CA ARG A 17 14.09 8.31 -1.98
C ARG A 17 12.95 8.57 -0.99
N ALA A 18 11.85 7.82 -1.09
CA ALA A 18 10.73 7.91 -0.16
C ALA A 18 11.09 7.47 1.26
N GLN A 19 12.08 6.56 1.41
CA GLN A 19 12.59 6.14 2.71
C GLN A 19 13.51 7.19 3.34
N ASN A 20 14.28 7.92 2.52
CA ASN A 20 15.21 8.95 3.00
C ASN A 20 14.52 10.27 3.40
N ASP A 21 13.33 10.58 2.85
CA ASP A 21 12.57 11.78 3.22
C ASP A 21 11.07 11.46 3.42
N PRO A 22 10.72 10.84 4.56
CA PRO A 22 9.36 10.34 4.80
C PRO A 22 8.33 11.45 4.88
N ARG A 23 8.70 12.64 5.40
CA ARG A 23 7.78 13.78 5.56
C ARG A 23 7.43 14.41 4.21
N ARG A 24 8.43 14.64 3.35
CA ARG A 24 8.17 15.19 2.01
C ARG A 24 7.39 14.19 1.16
N TYR A 25 7.69 12.91 1.30
CA TYR A 25 6.96 11.86 0.62
C TYR A 25 5.51 11.77 1.08
N GLY A 26 5.27 11.73 2.40
CA GLY A 26 3.94 11.72 2.99
C GLY A 26 3.08 12.90 2.54
N ARG A 27 3.62 14.13 2.55
CA ARG A 27 2.90 15.32 2.06
C ARG A 27 2.52 15.21 0.58
N ARG A 28 3.42 14.71 -0.27
CA ARG A 28 3.13 14.49 -1.69
C ARG A 28 2.06 13.43 -1.89
N ALA A 29 2.17 12.30 -1.19
CA ALA A 29 1.18 11.23 -1.25
C ALA A 29 -0.20 11.71 -0.78
N GLY A 30 -0.25 12.50 0.30
CA GLY A 30 -1.48 13.11 0.78
C GLY A 30 -2.10 14.10 -0.20
N LEU A 31 -1.29 14.95 -0.82
CA LEU A 31 -1.77 15.89 -1.84
C LEU A 31 -2.36 15.16 -3.05
N TRP A 32 -1.65 14.14 -3.56
CA TRP A 32 -2.16 13.32 -4.67
C TRP A 32 -3.38 12.51 -4.27
N GLY A 33 -3.41 11.94 -3.06
CA GLY A 33 -4.55 11.19 -2.54
C GLY A 33 -5.79 12.05 -2.39
N GLY A 34 -5.66 13.23 -1.77
CA GLY A 34 -6.74 14.19 -1.61
C GLY A 34 -7.25 14.70 -2.96
N LEU A 35 -6.35 15.07 -3.88
CA LEU A 35 -6.73 15.51 -5.23
C LEU A 35 -7.46 14.42 -6.01
N THR A 36 -6.96 13.18 -5.97
CA THR A 36 -7.60 12.05 -6.66
C THR A 36 -9.00 11.80 -6.09
N PHE A 37 -9.14 11.86 -4.76
CA PHE A 37 -10.43 11.72 -4.10
C PHE A 37 -11.40 12.83 -4.49
N LEU A 38 -10.92 14.09 -4.52
CA LEU A 38 -11.71 15.24 -4.96
C LEU A 38 -12.21 15.07 -6.40
N LEU A 39 -11.33 14.65 -7.32
CA LEU A 39 -11.67 14.43 -8.71
C LEU A 39 -12.65 13.26 -8.88
N ALA A 40 -12.46 12.17 -8.14
CA ALA A 40 -13.38 11.03 -8.18
C ALA A 40 -14.78 11.41 -7.67
N MET A 41 -14.85 12.15 -6.56
CA MET A 41 -16.10 12.69 -6.02
C MET A 41 -16.76 13.67 -7.00
N GLY A 42 -15.99 14.61 -7.56
CA GLY A 42 -16.48 15.58 -8.53
C GLY A 42 -17.01 14.92 -9.81
N ALA A 43 -16.31 13.93 -10.34
CA ALA A 43 -16.76 13.16 -11.50
C ALA A 43 -18.01 12.34 -11.19
N GLY A 44 -18.05 11.63 -10.05
CA GLY A 44 -19.24 10.90 -9.60
C GLY A 44 -20.45 11.80 -9.43
N PHE A 45 -20.24 13.03 -8.96
CA PHE A 45 -21.28 14.03 -8.84
C PHE A 45 -21.80 14.53 -10.19
N LEU A 46 -20.92 14.90 -11.11
CA LEU A 46 -21.29 15.34 -12.46
C LEU A 46 -22.12 14.30 -13.22
N VAL A 47 -21.91 13.01 -12.91
CA VAL A 47 -22.65 11.90 -13.50
C VAL A 47 -23.95 11.58 -12.75
N GLY A 48 -24.03 11.89 -11.45
CA GLY A 48 -25.09 11.37 -10.57
C GLY A 48 -26.12 12.38 -10.08
N VAL A 49 -25.86 13.68 -10.17
CA VAL A 49 -26.79 14.68 -9.62
C VAL A 49 -27.49 15.46 -10.73
N GLY A 50 -28.81 15.30 -10.78
CA GLY A 50 -29.69 16.04 -11.69
C GLY A 50 -30.19 17.38 -11.14
N ASP A 51 -29.71 17.81 -9.96
CA ASP A 51 -30.14 19.03 -9.27
C ASP A 51 -28.96 20.01 -9.11
N PRO A 52 -28.84 21.02 -9.99
CA PRO A 52 -27.77 22.02 -9.96
C PRO A 52 -27.74 22.87 -8.70
N ASP A 53 -28.85 23.01 -7.99
CA ASP A 53 -28.95 23.92 -6.83
C ASP A 53 -28.14 23.40 -5.62
N ARG A 54 -27.81 22.10 -5.62
CA ARG A 54 -27.01 21.46 -4.56
C ARG A 54 -25.51 21.43 -4.87
N LEU A 55 -25.10 21.86 -6.06
CA LEU A 55 -23.69 21.90 -6.47
C LEU A 55 -22.77 22.58 -5.45
N PRO A 56 -23.09 23.78 -4.92
CA PRO A 56 -22.17 24.49 -4.02
C PRO A 56 -21.93 23.73 -2.72
N LEU A 57 -23.00 23.22 -2.10
CA LEU A 57 -22.92 22.43 -0.87
C LEU A 57 -22.07 21.18 -1.08
N ILE A 58 -22.24 20.51 -2.21
CA ILE A 58 -21.57 19.23 -2.48
C ILE A 58 -20.11 19.43 -2.85
N LEU A 59 -19.75 20.51 -3.55
CA LEU A 59 -18.36 20.90 -3.76
C LEU A 59 -17.66 21.20 -2.43
N VAL A 60 -18.33 21.87 -1.49
CA VAL A 60 -17.79 22.12 -0.14
C VAL A 60 -17.56 20.81 0.60
N VAL A 61 -18.55 19.90 0.62
CA VAL A 61 -18.41 18.58 1.26
C VAL A 61 -17.29 17.75 0.62
N ALA A 62 -17.20 17.74 -0.71
CA ALA A 62 -16.14 17.03 -1.44
C ALA A 62 -14.75 17.60 -1.12
N LEU A 63 -14.62 18.93 -1.00
CA LEU A 63 -13.37 19.58 -0.62
C LEU A 63 -12.95 19.20 0.81
N PHE A 64 -13.86 19.28 1.79
CA PHE A 64 -13.56 18.87 3.17
C PHE A 64 -13.17 17.39 3.26
N ALA A 65 -13.89 16.51 2.56
CA ALA A 65 -13.57 15.09 2.50
C ALA A 65 -12.20 14.83 1.84
N ALA A 66 -11.89 15.54 0.75
CA ALA A 66 -10.59 15.45 0.09
C ALA A 66 -9.43 15.91 0.99
N LEU A 67 -9.62 16.99 1.75
CA LEU A 67 -8.63 17.46 2.73
C LEU A 67 -8.43 16.45 3.85
N ALA A 68 -9.52 15.89 4.39
CA ALA A 68 -9.46 14.86 5.42
C ALA A 68 -8.72 13.60 4.92
N VAL A 69 -9.05 13.12 3.71
CA VAL A 69 -8.35 11.99 3.07
C VAL A 69 -6.89 12.31 2.85
N GLY A 70 -6.56 13.50 2.32
CA GLY A 70 -5.18 13.92 2.11
C GLY A 70 -4.36 13.98 3.40
N LEU A 71 -4.97 14.44 4.50
CA LEU A 71 -4.35 14.45 5.82
C LEU A 71 -4.12 13.02 6.34
N VAL A 72 -5.14 12.16 6.28
CA VAL A 72 -5.03 10.76 6.71
C VAL A 72 -3.93 10.03 5.93
N VAL A 73 -3.90 10.19 4.60
CA VAL A 73 -2.85 9.60 3.76
C VAL A 73 -1.47 10.15 4.12
N THR A 74 -1.36 11.47 4.36
CA THR A 74 -0.09 12.08 4.80
C THR A 74 0.41 11.44 6.09
N ILE A 75 -0.46 11.32 7.10
CA ILE A 75 -0.11 10.75 8.40
C ILE A 75 0.24 9.27 8.23
N ALA A 76 -0.59 8.48 7.55
CA ALA A 76 -0.38 7.05 7.37
C ALA A 76 0.92 6.75 6.62
N VAL A 77 1.19 7.46 5.52
CA VAL A 77 2.41 7.28 4.72
C VAL A 77 3.64 7.75 5.47
N THR A 78 3.56 8.91 6.15
CA THR A 78 4.68 9.41 6.97
C THR A 78 4.97 8.44 8.10
N ALA A 79 3.97 7.96 8.83
CA ALA A 79 4.12 6.99 9.91
C ALA A 79 4.72 5.67 9.38
N ALA A 80 4.17 5.10 8.31
CA ALA A 80 4.69 3.88 7.69
C ALA A 80 6.12 4.01 7.17
N ALA A 81 6.54 5.22 6.79
CA ALA A 81 7.91 5.51 6.37
C ALA A 81 8.84 5.82 7.56
N SER A 82 8.30 6.40 8.65
CA SER A 82 9.06 6.82 9.84
C SER A 82 9.30 5.68 10.82
N VAL A 83 8.37 4.73 10.97
CA VAL A 83 8.55 3.50 11.78
C VAL A 83 9.77 2.67 11.35
N ARG A 84 10.36 2.97 10.19
CA ARG A 84 11.54 2.29 9.61
C ARG A 84 12.88 2.78 10.19
N HIS A 85 12.89 3.29 11.42
CA HIS A 85 14.07 3.89 12.06
C HIS A 85 15.25 2.91 12.13
N GLY A 86 16.41 3.34 11.60
CA GLY A 86 17.72 2.71 11.86
C GLY A 86 18.31 1.85 10.74
N ARG A 87 17.51 1.39 9.77
CA ARG A 87 18.02 0.53 8.68
C ARG A 87 17.59 1.04 7.31
N VAL A 88 17.95 2.28 6.97
CA VAL A 88 17.66 2.87 5.65
C VAL A 88 18.66 2.37 4.61
N LEU A 89 18.20 2.12 3.38
CA LEU A 89 19.12 1.75 2.31
C LEU A 89 19.90 3.00 1.90
N PRO A 90 21.24 2.91 1.72
CA PRO A 90 22.02 4.03 1.19
C PRO A 90 21.39 4.59 -0.10
N PRO A 91 21.40 5.93 -0.29
CA PRO A 91 20.81 6.56 -1.47
C PRO A 91 21.43 6.05 -2.79
N ASP A 92 22.69 5.62 -2.75
CA ASP A 92 23.45 5.13 -3.90
C ASP A 92 23.36 3.60 -4.10
N THR A 93 22.44 2.92 -3.40
CA THR A 93 22.25 1.47 -3.55
C THR A 93 21.80 1.15 -4.98
N ASP A 94 22.52 0.25 -5.66
CA ASP A 94 22.15 -0.22 -7.00
C ASP A 94 20.79 -0.94 -6.97
N PRO A 95 19.80 -0.52 -7.79
CA PRO A 95 18.54 -1.24 -7.96
C PRO A 95 18.69 -2.73 -8.27
N ALA A 96 19.74 -3.14 -8.97
CA ALA A 96 20.02 -4.55 -9.27
C ALA A 96 20.28 -5.36 -7.99
N ASP A 97 21.06 -4.82 -7.05
CA ASP A 97 21.34 -5.46 -5.77
C ASP A 97 20.10 -5.49 -4.87
N VAL A 98 19.24 -4.47 -4.93
CA VAL A 98 17.94 -4.47 -4.23
C VAL A 98 17.02 -5.57 -4.79
N ARG A 99 17.01 -5.80 -6.10
CA ARG A 99 16.25 -6.89 -6.73
C ARG A 99 16.80 -8.25 -6.34
N ALA A 100 18.12 -8.42 -6.38
CA ALA A 100 18.78 -9.65 -5.94
C ALA A 100 18.42 -9.94 -4.48
N ALA A 101 18.55 -8.96 -3.59
CA ALA A 101 18.23 -9.08 -2.17
C ALA A 101 16.75 -9.48 -1.93
N ARG A 102 15.81 -8.97 -2.73
CA ARG A 102 14.40 -9.40 -2.65
C ARG A 102 14.22 -10.85 -3.05
N SER A 103 14.96 -11.32 -4.06
CA SER A 103 14.93 -12.72 -4.50
C SER A 103 15.46 -13.64 -3.40
N VAL A 104 16.60 -13.26 -2.82
CA VAL A 104 17.32 -13.99 -1.76
C VAL A 104 16.47 -14.06 -0.48
N ARG A 105 15.87 -12.95 -0.05
CA ARG A 105 14.90 -12.96 1.07
C ARG A 105 13.67 -13.84 0.77
N ARG A 106 13.25 -13.94 -0.50
CA ARG A 106 12.10 -14.78 -0.90
C ARG A 106 12.47 -16.25 -1.05
N SER A 107 13.73 -16.61 -1.28
CA SER A 107 14.19 -18.00 -1.19
C SER A 107 14.38 -18.40 0.28
N GLY A 108 14.82 -17.47 1.13
CA GLY A 108 15.11 -17.75 2.54
C GLY A 108 16.56 -18.23 2.75
N GLU A 109 17.40 -18.14 1.73
CA GLU A 109 18.79 -18.62 1.70
C GLU A 109 19.75 -17.45 1.48
N LEU A 110 21.02 -17.62 1.83
CA LEU A 110 22.07 -16.63 1.56
C LEU A 110 22.52 -16.67 0.10
N SER A 111 22.90 -15.50 -0.44
CA SER A 111 23.37 -15.40 -1.83
C SER A 111 24.87 -15.66 -1.98
N GLY A 112 25.63 -15.65 -0.88
CA GLY A 112 27.09 -15.71 -0.89
C GLY A 112 27.74 -14.37 -1.30
N ARG A 113 26.95 -13.30 -1.47
CA ARG A 113 27.42 -11.95 -1.78
C ARG A 113 27.15 -11.04 -0.58
N PRO A 114 28.18 -10.59 0.16
CA PRO A 114 27.99 -9.83 1.41
C PRO A 114 27.14 -8.56 1.26
N THR A 115 27.26 -7.86 0.12
CA THR A 115 26.47 -6.65 -0.17
C THR A 115 24.98 -6.95 -0.34
N VAL A 116 24.64 -8.01 -1.06
CA VAL A 116 23.25 -8.44 -1.30
C VAL A 116 22.64 -8.99 -0.03
N ASP A 117 23.41 -9.77 0.74
CA ASP A 117 22.95 -10.39 1.98
C ASP A 117 22.69 -9.33 3.06
N ARG A 118 23.54 -8.29 3.17
CA ARG A 118 23.30 -7.14 4.06
C ARG A 118 22.01 -6.39 3.68
N ILE A 119 21.77 -6.14 2.39
CA ILE A 119 20.54 -5.49 1.92
C ILE A 119 19.32 -6.37 2.20
N ALA A 120 19.44 -7.68 1.98
CA ALA A 120 18.38 -8.65 2.26
C ALA A 120 18.06 -8.71 3.76
N ARG A 121 19.07 -8.62 4.63
CA ARG A 121 18.90 -8.56 6.09
C ARG A 121 18.09 -7.35 6.53
N ILE A 122 18.48 -6.16 6.07
CA ILE A 122 17.72 -4.92 6.30
C ILE A 122 16.26 -5.07 5.87
N GLN A 123 15.99 -5.71 4.72
CA GLN A 123 14.64 -5.94 4.24
C GLN A 123 13.87 -6.99 5.05
N ALA A 124 14.55 -8.03 5.53
CA ALA A 124 13.96 -9.09 6.35
C ALA A 124 13.54 -8.54 7.71
N ASP A 125 14.43 -7.82 8.39
CA ASP A 125 14.16 -7.16 9.66
C ASP A 125 12.95 -6.23 9.57
N ARG A 126 12.89 -5.38 8.53
CA ARG A 126 11.73 -4.51 8.27
C ARG A 126 10.42 -5.28 8.08
N THR A 127 10.48 -6.46 7.48
CA THR A 127 9.30 -7.31 7.25
C THR A 127 8.78 -7.88 8.57
N LEU A 128 9.68 -8.16 9.52
CA LEU A 128 9.36 -8.65 10.86
C LEU A 128 8.89 -7.53 11.79
N GLU A 129 9.55 -6.38 11.78
CA GLU A 129 9.17 -5.19 12.55
C GLU A 129 7.80 -4.63 12.14
N ASN A 130 7.53 -4.60 10.82
CA ASN A 130 6.25 -4.12 10.28
C ASN A 130 5.25 -5.26 10.03
N ALA A 131 5.35 -6.36 10.77
CA ALA A 131 4.40 -7.45 10.70
C ALA A 131 3.03 -6.97 11.24
N VAL A 132 2.26 -6.30 10.39
CA VAL A 132 0.87 -5.96 10.68
C VAL A 132 0.14 -7.28 10.88
N SER A 133 -0.60 -7.39 12.00
CA SER A 133 -1.37 -8.59 12.31
C SER A 133 -2.19 -8.98 11.08
N SER A 134 -1.97 -10.19 10.56
CA SER A 134 -2.72 -10.68 9.41
C SER A 134 -4.23 -10.69 9.68
N GLY A 135 -4.62 -10.85 10.95
CA GLY A 135 -6.01 -10.74 11.38
C GLY A 135 -6.55 -9.32 11.29
N LEU A 136 -5.75 -8.30 11.65
CA LEU A 136 -6.13 -6.89 11.51
C LEU A 136 -6.31 -6.50 10.04
N LEU A 137 -5.37 -6.89 9.18
CA LEU A 137 -5.47 -6.65 7.74
C LEU A 137 -6.69 -7.34 7.12
N ALA A 138 -6.91 -8.63 7.43
CA ALA A 138 -8.09 -9.35 6.96
C ALA A 138 -9.38 -8.72 7.48
N GLY A 139 -9.41 -8.30 8.75
CA GLY A 139 -10.54 -7.59 9.37
C GLY A 139 -10.86 -6.28 8.68
N LEU A 140 -9.85 -5.47 8.35
CA LEU A 140 -10.04 -4.21 7.60
C LEU A 140 -10.61 -4.46 6.19
N PHE A 141 -10.10 -5.47 5.48
CA PHE A 141 -10.63 -5.83 4.16
C PHE A 141 -12.07 -6.34 4.24
N LEU A 142 -12.39 -7.18 5.23
CA LEU A 142 -13.75 -7.66 5.46
C LEU A 142 -14.71 -6.53 5.83
N PHE A 143 -14.28 -5.62 6.70
CA PHE A 143 -15.08 -4.48 7.12
C PHE A 143 -15.35 -3.52 5.96
N ALA A 144 -14.31 -3.11 5.23
CA ALA A 144 -14.44 -2.26 4.05
C ALA A 144 -15.27 -2.93 2.94
N GLY A 145 -15.07 -4.24 2.73
CA GLY A 145 -15.87 -5.03 1.80
C GLY A 145 -17.34 -5.09 2.19
N GLY A 146 -17.62 -5.34 3.47
CA GLY A 146 -18.99 -5.37 4.02
C GLY A 146 -19.71 -4.04 3.89
N ILE A 147 -19.04 -2.91 4.15
CA ILE A 147 -19.61 -1.57 3.93
C ILE A 147 -19.98 -1.37 2.46
N ASN A 148 -19.09 -1.75 1.53
CA ASN A 148 -19.36 -1.62 0.10
C ASN A 148 -20.55 -2.47 -0.35
N VAL A 149 -20.66 -3.72 0.12
CA VAL A 149 -21.81 -4.59 -0.17
C VAL A 149 -23.09 -4.02 0.43
N ALA A 150 -23.07 -3.56 1.68
CA ALA A 150 -24.23 -2.95 2.33
C ALA A 150 -24.70 -1.70 1.56
N ASN A 151 -23.77 -0.82 1.16
CA ASN A 151 -24.07 0.37 0.36
C ASN A 151 -24.63 0.00 -1.02
N ALA A 152 -24.11 -1.05 -1.67
CA ALA A 152 -24.63 -1.53 -2.94
C ALA A 152 -26.10 -1.99 -2.81
N ILE A 153 -26.43 -2.73 -1.76
CA ILE A 153 -27.79 -3.19 -1.49
C ILE A 153 -28.72 -1.99 -1.25
N LEU A 154 -28.31 -1.05 -0.39
CA LEU A 154 -29.10 0.14 -0.08
C LEU A 154 -29.36 1.00 -1.33
N GLN A 155 -28.36 1.19 -2.20
CA GLN A 155 -28.53 1.92 -3.45
C GLN A 155 -29.39 1.18 -4.48
N SER A 156 -29.36 -0.15 -4.50
CA SER A 156 -30.22 -0.95 -5.38
C SER A 156 -31.69 -0.77 -5.03
N LEU A 157 -31.99 -0.55 -3.75
CA LEU A 157 -33.35 -0.34 -3.24
C LEU A 157 -33.83 1.11 -3.42
N SER A 158 -32.93 2.09 -3.48
CA SER A 158 -33.29 3.51 -3.58
C SER A 158 -33.47 4.01 -5.02
N GLY A 159 -33.30 3.16 -6.03
CA GLY A 159 -33.49 3.53 -7.44
C GLY A 159 -32.42 4.48 -8.00
N GLY A 160 -31.20 4.45 -7.43
CA GLY A 160 -30.07 5.26 -7.88
C GLY A 160 -29.49 4.84 -9.25
N LEU A 161 -28.35 5.42 -9.63
CA LEU A 161 -27.60 5.05 -10.83
C LEU A 161 -27.40 3.52 -10.91
N TRP A 162 -27.98 2.89 -11.94
CA TRP A 162 -28.04 1.42 -12.05
C TRP A 162 -26.69 0.70 -12.00
N TRP A 163 -25.59 1.36 -12.39
CA TRP A 163 -24.25 0.77 -12.40
C TRP A 163 -23.49 0.93 -11.07
N ALA A 164 -23.85 1.91 -10.24
CA ALA A 164 -23.14 2.21 -9.00
C ALA A 164 -23.23 1.06 -7.97
N PRO A 165 -24.40 0.43 -7.76
CA PRO A 165 -24.50 -0.78 -6.94
C PRO A 165 -23.63 -1.92 -7.45
N VAL A 166 -23.57 -2.13 -8.77
CA VAL A 166 -22.79 -3.22 -9.38
C VAL A 166 -21.30 -3.04 -9.07
N VAL A 167 -20.77 -1.83 -9.24
CA VAL A 167 -19.36 -1.54 -8.94
C VAL A 167 -19.05 -1.71 -7.46
N MET A 168 -19.92 -1.21 -6.57
CA MET A 168 -19.75 -1.36 -5.12
C MET A 168 -19.84 -2.82 -4.68
N LEU A 169 -20.75 -3.60 -5.26
CA LEU A 169 -20.92 -5.02 -4.95
C LEU A 169 -19.68 -5.82 -5.40
N VAL A 170 -19.24 -5.62 -6.64
CA VAL A 170 -18.04 -6.30 -7.17
C VAL A 170 -16.79 -5.90 -6.37
N GLY A 171 -16.62 -4.61 -6.08
CA GLY A 171 -15.51 -4.12 -5.27
C GLY A 171 -15.52 -4.66 -3.84
N GLY A 172 -16.70 -4.69 -3.21
CA GLY A 172 -16.89 -5.24 -1.88
C GLY A 172 -16.60 -6.74 -1.81
N LEU A 173 -17.15 -7.52 -2.74
CA LEU A 173 -16.88 -8.96 -2.85
C LEU A 173 -15.40 -9.24 -3.12
N PHE A 174 -14.76 -8.46 -4.02
CA PHE A 174 -13.34 -8.59 -4.29
C PHE A 174 -12.49 -8.34 -3.04
N MET A 175 -12.81 -7.33 -2.22
CA MET A 175 -12.13 -7.10 -0.95
C MET A 175 -12.32 -8.26 0.04
N MET A 176 -13.53 -8.82 0.13
CA MET A 176 -13.82 -9.96 1.01
C MET A 176 -13.07 -11.22 0.57
N VAL A 177 -13.03 -11.52 -0.72
CA VAL A 177 -12.22 -12.60 -1.28
C VAL A 177 -10.73 -12.32 -1.05
N GLY A 178 -10.27 -11.09 -1.26
CA GLY A 178 -8.89 -10.68 -0.98
C GLY A 178 -8.47 -10.97 0.47
N ALA A 179 -9.37 -10.73 1.44
CA ALA A 179 -9.11 -11.00 2.85
C ALA A 179 -8.71 -12.46 3.14
N THR A 180 -9.28 -13.43 2.42
CA THR A 180 -8.96 -14.86 2.62
C THR A 180 -7.54 -15.21 2.16
N PHE A 181 -6.99 -14.46 1.20
CA PHE A 181 -5.66 -14.70 0.64
C PHE A 181 -4.55 -13.90 1.33
N VAL A 182 -4.86 -12.74 1.93
CA VAL A 182 -3.87 -11.87 2.59
C VAL A 182 -3.14 -12.61 3.71
N GLY A 183 -3.86 -13.36 4.54
CA GLY A 183 -3.27 -14.07 5.69
C GLY A 183 -2.21 -15.10 5.31
N PRO A 184 -2.53 -16.10 4.46
CA PRO A 184 -1.57 -17.11 4.03
C PRO A 184 -0.33 -16.52 3.35
N VAL A 185 -0.51 -15.53 2.47
CA VAL A 185 0.59 -14.89 1.73
C VAL A 185 1.50 -14.13 2.70
N HIS A 186 0.93 -13.37 3.63
CA HIS A 186 1.69 -12.62 4.63
C HIS A 186 2.48 -13.55 5.56
N LYS A 187 1.85 -14.61 6.07
CA LYS A 187 2.51 -15.62 6.92
C LYS A 187 3.67 -16.31 6.20
N ARG A 188 3.51 -16.67 4.91
CA ARG A 188 4.60 -17.23 4.09
C ARG A 188 5.77 -16.26 3.96
N GLY A 189 5.49 -14.97 3.77
CA GLY A 189 6.52 -13.91 3.73
C GLY A 189 7.30 -13.80 5.05
N LEU A 190 6.60 -13.79 6.18
CA LEU A 190 7.22 -13.73 7.51
C LEU A 190 8.09 -14.96 7.80
N ARG A 191 7.61 -16.16 7.47
CA ARG A 191 8.38 -17.41 7.67
C ARG A 191 9.70 -17.39 6.90
N ARG A 192 9.68 -16.95 5.63
CA ARG A 192 10.88 -16.86 4.80
C ARG A 192 11.83 -15.76 5.25
N ALA A 193 11.30 -14.63 5.72
CA ALA A 193 12.11 -13.58 6.32
C ALA A 193 12.83 -14.07 7.60
N ARG A 194 12.15 -14.84 8.46
CA ARG A 194 12.78 -15.48 9.63
C ARG A 194 13.85 -16.49 9.23
N ALA A 195 13.54 -17.41 8.31
CA ALA A 195 14.51 -18.38 7.81
C ALA A 195 15.78 -17.71 7.25
N PHE A 196 15.62 -16.61 6.51
CA PHE A 196 16.76 -15.83 6.02
C PHE A 196 17.57 -15.19 7.16
N VAL A 197 16.90 -14.60 8.16
CA VAL A 197 17.55 -14.00 9.34
C VAL A 197 18.36 -15.05 10.09
N ASP A 198 17.77 -16.22 10.34
CA ASP A 198 18.42 -17.34 11.03
C ASP A 198 19.63 -17.84 10.23
N ALA A 199 19.51 -17.97 8.90
CA ALA A 199 20.62 -18.36 8.03
C ALA A 199 21.76 -17.32 8.01
N TYR A 200 21.43 -16.02 8.05
CA TYR A 200 22.42 -14.94 8.09
C TYR A 200 23.16 -14.90 9.43
N ASP A 201 22.47 -15.10 10.55
CA ASP A 201 23.07 -15.04 11.89
C ASP A 201 23.86 -16.31 12.25
N SER A 202 23.60 -17.44 11.56
CA SER A 202 24.31 -18.71 11.75
C SER A 202 25.48 -18.95 10.78
N GLY A 203 25.62 -18.13 9.72
CA GLY A 203 26.75 -18.20 8.79
C GLY A 203 28.02 -17.59 9.38
N PRO A 204 29.22 -18.00 8.93
CA PRO A 204 30.47 -17.34 9.30
C PRO A 204 30.48 -15.93 8.69
N GLY A 205 30.27 -14.92 9.53
CA GLY A 205 30.27 -13.50 9.15
C GLY A 205 31.64 -12.98 8.72
#